data_AF-A0A5J4SYD8-F1
#
_entry.id   AF-A0A5J4SYD8-F1
#
_cell.length_a   1.000
_cell.length_b   1.000
_cell.length_c   1.000
_cell.angle_alpha   90.00
_cell.angle_beta   90.00
_cell.angle_gamma   90.00
#
_symmetry.space_group_name_H-M   'P 1'
#
loop_
_entity.id
_entity.type
_entity.pdbx_description
1 polymer ?
#
loop_
_entity_poly.entity_id
_entity_poly.type
_entity_poly.pdbx_seq_one_letter_code
_entity_poly.pdbx_strand_id
1 'polypeptide(L)'
;MKGSVFVLLTVLFVSCHSIKPFSIDYMVPASVNFPSHLRRMLVINNVSDMTDSVLLSGEDTLGVNELIRKTVYYDGVADLVAESLAEHVAASNYFDEVLICDSALRAGDTISRKSTLSREEVKELTENFGVDVILSLENLLIKSVNIITFIPEQYIFRGTLDVTVYSIVSIYFSHHDEPVTTIHAVDSIFWEKYGNIQESVASATLAKQLMKEIIDFAGNAPIKYLVPNWKTANRYIYTSGSTDMRDAVVCVRNNQWDKAYEFWKQASQSKKKKLQMYAALNTAVYCEMNDKIKEAITWATIAHNLAREKEKIELNAESLFVHKISDYYYITLYLSELQMREKNLAELNLQMERFK
;
A
#
# COMPACT_ATOMS: atom_id res chain seq x y z
N MET A 1 -24.81 -19.00 -65.10
CA MET A 1 -24.80 -18.02 -63.99
C MET A 1 -23.37 -17.92 -63.45
N LYS A 2 -22.72 -16.75 -63.60
CA LYS A 2 -21.39 -16.48 -63.05
C LYS A 2 -21.57 -16.06 -61.59
N GLY A 3 -21.09 -16.87 -60.64
CA GLY A 3 -21.12 -16.53 -59.22
C GLY A 3 -19.94 -15.64 -58.87
N SER A 4 -20.22 -14.37 -58.52
CA SER A 4 -19.24 -13.48 -57.92
C SER A 4 -19.02 -13.86 -56.47
N VAL A 5 -17.78 -14.20 -56.10
CA VAL A 5 -17.35 -14.34 -54.72
C VAL A 5 -17.07 -12.95 -54.16
N PHE A 6 -17.85 -12.53 -53.16
CA PHE A 6 -17.64 -11.28 -52.44
C PHE A 6 -16.67 -11.55 -51.28
N VAL A 7 -15.43 -11.09 -51.40
CA VAL A 7 -14.44 -11.13 -50.30
C VAL A 7 -14.76 -9.98 -49.36
N LEU A 8 -15.38 -10.30 -48.23
CA LEU A 8 -15.60 -9.34 -47.14
C LEU A 8 -14.26 -9.11 -46.43
N LEU A 9 -13.61 -7.99 -46.76
CA LEU A 9 -12.37 -7.56 -46.10
C LEU A 9 -12.73 -7.01 -44.70
N THR A 10 -12.69 -7.87 -43.69
CA THR A 10 -12.80 -7.47 -42.28
C THR A 10 -11.54 -6.71 -41.87
N VAL A 11 -11.59 -5.39 -41.95
CA VAL A 11 -10.59 -4.49 -41.36
C VAL A 11 -10.70 -4.58 -39.85
N LEU A 12 -9.83 -5.39 -39.23
CA LEU A 12 -9.62 -5.39 -37.78
C LEU A 12 -8.97 -4.06 -37.41
N PHE A 13 -9.77 -3.12 -36.90
CA PHE A 13 -9.25 -1.94 -36.21
C PHE A 13 -8.58 -2.40 -34.91
N VAL A 14 -7.29 -2.71 -34.99
CA VAL A 14 -6.45 -2.83 -33.80
C VAL A 14 -6.39 -1.44 -33.17
N SER A 15 -7.10 -1.25 -32.06
CA SER A 15 -6.96 -0.06 -31.24
C SER A 15 -5.51 0.04 -30.78
N CYS A 16 -4.74 0.95 -31.39
CA CYS A 16 -3.42 1.30 -30.89
C CYS A 16 -3.60 1.84 -29.47
N HIS A 17 -3.25 1.05 -28.46
CA HIS A 17 -3.14 1.52 -27.09
C HIS A 17 -2.13 2.66 -27.07
N SER A 18 -2.62 3.90 -26.91
CA SER A 18 -1.79 5.11 -26.92
C SER A 18 -0.97 5.29 -25.64
N ILE A 19 -1.18 4.42 -24.66
CA ILE A 19 -0.61 4.45 -23.32
C ILE A 19 -0.04 3.06 -22.99
N LYS A 20 1.13 3.03 -22.35
CA LYS A 20 1.73 1.82 -21.78
C LYS A 20 1.86 2.00 -20.26
N PRO A 21 1.07 1.25 -19.46
CA PRO A 21 1.22 1.23 -18.02
C PRO A 21 2.44 0.38 -17.61
N PHE A 22 3.02 0.70 -16.47
CA PHE A 22 4.05 -0.07 -15.78
C PHE A 22 4.08 0.36 -14.30
N SER A 23 4.84 -0.35 -13.47
CA SER A 23 4.97 0.00 -12.05
C SER A 23 6.40 0.42 -11.75
N ILE A 24 6.54 1.35 -10.81
CA ILE A 24 7.82 1.74 -10.21
C ILE A 24 7.73 1.56 -8.70
N ASP A 25 8.86 1.26 -8.08
CA ASP A 25 8.98 1.23 -6.63
C ASP A 25 9.78 2.44 -6.16
N TYR A 26 9.31 3.11 -5.11
CA TYR A 26 10.05 4.17 -4.44
C TYR A 26 9.82 4.13 -2.94
N MET A 27 10.79 4.64 -2.18
CA MET A 27 10.70 4.72 -0.73
C MET A 27 9.78 5.86 -0.28
N VAL A 28 8.99 5.60 0.76
CA VAL A 28 8.22 6.60 1.48
C VAL A 28 8.67 6.65 2.95
N PRO A 29 8.62 7.83 3.60
CA PRO A 29 8.96 7.91 5.01
C PRO A 29 7.95 7.17 5.88
N ALA A 30 8.42 6.71 7.03
CA ALA A 30 7.56 6.27 8.12
C ALA A 30 6.85 7.46 8.78
N SER A 31 5.79 7.19 9.53
CA SER A 31 5.10 8.22 10.31
C SER A 31 5.85 8.59 11.61
N VAL A 32 6.71 7.70 12.09
CA VAL A 32 7.51 7.92 13.29
C VAL A 32 8.97 8.20 12.94
N ASN A 33 9.53 9.20 13.61
CA ASN A 33 10.95 9.53 13.52
C ASN A 33 11.70 9.04 14.77
N PHE A 34 12.71 8.21 14.56
CA PHE A 34 13.59 7.73 15.60
C PHE A 34 14.93 8.45 15.50
N PRO A 35 15.39 9.14 16.57
CA PRO A 35 16.74 9.70 16.63
C PRO A 35 17.81 8.65 16.32
N SER A 36 18.88 9.05 15.64
CA SER A 36 19.92 8.15 15.13
C SER A 36 20.71 7.38 16.20
N HIS A 37 20.65 7.81 17.46
CA HIS A 37 21.26 7.12 18.60
C HIS A 37 20.39 6.00 19.17
N LEU A 38 19.08 5.97 18.87
CA LEU A 38 18.17 4.91 19.33
C LEU A 38 18.28 3.71 18.39
N ARG A 39 19.08 2.72 18.77
CA ARG A 39 19.50 1.62 17.89
C ARG A 39 19.00 0.25 18.35
N ARG A 40 18.65 0.11 19.62
CA ARG A 40 18.18 -1.14 20.22
C ARG A 40 16.72 -1.03 20.61
N MET A 41 15.88 -1.92 20.09
CA MET A 41 14.44 -1.93 20.35
C MET A 41 14.03 -3.21 21.08
N LEU A 42 13.14 -3.08 22.06
CA LEU A 42 12.42 -4.20 22.68
C LEU A 42 10.97 -4.20 22.20
N VAL A 43 10.50 -5.33 21.69
CA VAL A 43 9.08 -5.56 21.37
C VAL A 43 8.45 -6.35 22.52
N ILE A 44 7.29 -5.90 22.97
CA ILE A 44 6.56 -6.56 24.06
C ILE A 44 5.10 -6.80 23.68
N ASN A 45 4.54 -7.90 24.17
CA ASN A 45 3.10 -8.12 24.20
C ASN A 45 2.50 -7.51 25.47
N ASN A 46 1.66 -6.48 25.31
CA ASN A 46 0.92 -5.84 26.40
C ASN A 46 -0.61 -5.90 26.20
N VAL A 47 -1.07 -6.81 25.34
CA VAL A 47 -2.50 -7.06 25.09
C VAL A 47 -3.09 -7.75 26.32
N SER A 48 -4.24 -7.29 26.78
CA SER A 48 -4.97 -7.93 27.88
C SER A 48 -5.71 -9.18 27.42
N ASP A 49 -5.79 -10.20 28.29
CA ASP A 49 -6.57 -11.43 28.03
C ASP A 49 -8.09 -11.19 27.95
N MET A 50 -8.56 -10.05 28.46
CA MET A 50 -9.94 -9.59 28.24
C MET A 50 -10.03 -8.93 26.87
N THR A 51 -10.43 -9.69 25.86
CA THR A 51 -10.61 -9.18 24.50
C THR A 51 -11.95 -8.47 24.31
N ASP A 52 -11.93 -7.29 23.68
CA ASP A 52 -13.13 -6.55 23.26
C ASP A 52 -14.03 -7.36 22.29
N SER A 53 -13.49 -8.42 21.68
CA SER A 53 -14.19 -9.33 20.76
C SER A 53 -15.44 -9.99 21.37
N VAL A 54 -15.42 -10.28 22.68
CA VAL A 54 -16.55 -10.88 23.40
C VAL A 54 -17.79 -9.97 23.37
N LEU A 55 -17.60 -8.66 23.22
CA LEU A 55 -18.67 -7.66 23.14
C LEU A 55 -19.17 -7.40 21.71
N LEU A 56 -18.51 -7.95 20.68
CA LEU A 56 -18.76 -7.63 19.26
C LEU A 56 -19.47 -8.76 18.48
N SER A 57 -20.00 -9.75 19.19
CA SER A 57 -20.80 -10.85 18.62
C SER A 57 -22.20 -10.34 18.22
N GLY A 58 -22.32 -9.81 17.01
CA GLY A 58 -23.60 -9.52 16.35
C GLY A 58 -24.08 -10.69 15.47
N GLU A 59 -25.37 -10.74 15.16
CA GLU A 59 -25.92 -11.73 14.23
C GLU A 59 -25.44 -11.47 12.79
N ASP A 60 -24.97 -12.50 12.10
CA ASP A 60 -24.58 -12.43 10.69
C ASP A 60 -25.82 -12.32 9.79
N THR A 61 -26.04 -11.13 9.21
CA THR A 61 -27.09 -10.92 8.22
C THR A 61 -26.58 -11.26 6.82
N LEU A 62 -27.34 -12.07 6.08
CA LEU A 62 -27.03 -12.45 4.70
C LEU A 62 -27.39 -11.33 3.72
N GLY A 63 -26.49 -11.05 2.79
CA GLY A 63 -26.72 -10.18 1.63
C GLY A 63 -27.43 -10.90 0.47
N VAL A 64 -27.63 -10.16 -0.63
CA VAL A 64 -28.25 -10.70 -1.85
C VAL A 64 -27.34 -11.74 -2.50
N ASN A 65 -27.89 -12.93 -2.80
CA ASN A 65 -27.16 -14.08 -3.36
C ASN A 65 -26.05 -14.66 -2.46
N GLU A 66 -25.94 -14.20 -1.20
CA GLU A 66 -25.08 -14.80 -0.19
C GLU A 66 -25.77 -16.03 0.41
N LEU A 67 -25.07 -17.15 0.37
CA LEU A 67 -25.52 -18.42 0.91
C LEU A 67 -25.05 -18.60 2.35
N ILE A 68 -23.84 -18.12 2.65
CA ILE A 68 -23.21 -18.22 3.96
C ILE A 68 -22.48 -16.91 4.23
N ARG A 69 -22.65 -16.39 5.44
CA ARG A 69 -21.81 -15.36 6.03
C ARG A 69 -21.44 -15.81 7.44
N LYS A 70 -20.15 -15.78 7.76
CA LYS A 70 -19.64 -16.14 9.08
C LYS A 70 -18.59 -15.16 9.54
N THR A 71 -18.86 -14.45 10.62
CA THR A 71 -17.88 -13.59 11.30
C THR A 71 -17.16 -14.37 12.39
N VAL A 72 -15.83 -14.27 12.45
CA VAL A 72 -15.00 -14.89 13.50
C VAL A 72 -14.00 -13.85 14.02
N TYR A 73 -13.80 -13.82 15.33
CA TYR A 73 -12.73 -13.06 15.97
C TYR A 73 -11.63 -14.02 16.43
N TYR A 74 -10.38 -13.61 16.27
CA TYR A 74 -9.22 -14.41 16.70
C TYR A 74 -8.64 -13.82 17.98
N ASP A 75 -8.84 -14.53 19.07
CA ASP A 75 -8.28 -14.21 20.38
C ASP A 75 -7.10 -15.14 20.71
N GLY A 76 -6.25 -14.75 21.66
CA GLY A 76 -5.15 -15.59 22.16
C GLY A 76 -3.99 -15.79 21.17
N VAL A 77 -3.88 -14.93 20.16
CA VAL A 77 -2.78 -14.95 19.16
C VAL A 77 -1.81 -13.77 19.32
N ALA A 78 -1.96 -12.97 20.39
CA ALA A 78 -1.18 -11.76 20.60
C ALA A 78 0.33 -12.00 20.74
N ASP A 79 0.75 -13.07 21.43
CA ASP A 79 2.17 -13.44 21.56
C ASP A 79 2.82 -13.68 20.20
N LEU A 80 2.17 -14.52 19.38
CA LEU A 80 2.63 -14.85 18.04
C LEU A 80 2.63 -13.63 17.10
N VAL A 81 1.70 -12.69 17.29
CA VAL A 81 1.68 -11.42 16.53
C VAL A 81 2.77 -10.47 17.01
N ALA A 82 3.11 -10.45 18.30
CA ALA A 82 4.24 -9.68 18.82
C ALA A 82 5.59 -10.25 18.33
N GLU A 83 5.72 -11.58 18.25
CA GLU A 83 6.85 -12.26 17.60
C GLU A 83 6.98 -11.84 16.13
N SER A 84 5.90 -11.98 15.36
CA SER A 84 5.85 -11.55 13.96
C SER A 84 6.21 -10.07 13.78
N LEU A 85 5.68 -9.18 14.64
CA LEU A 85 6.02 -7.76 14.66
C LEU A 85 7.52 -7.55 14.88
N ALA A 86 8.13 -8.22 15.85
CA ALA A 86 9.57 -8.14 16.10
C ALA A 86 10.40 -8.64 14.91
N GLU A 87 9.98 -9.76 14.29
CA GLU A 87 10.63 -10.30 13.09
C GLU A 87 10.59 -9.30 11.93
N HIS A 88 9.45 -8.67 11.67
CA HIS A 88 9.34 -7.66 10.61
C HIS A 88 10.14 -6.39 10.90
N VAL A 89 10.18 -5.93 12.16
CA VAL A 89 11.04 -4.79 12.54
C VAL A 89 12.51 -5.16 12.33
N ALA A 90 12.94 -6.35 12.75
CA ALA A 90 14.30 -6.83 12.55
C ALA A 90 14.66 -6.95 11.05
N ALA A 91 13.76 -7.51 10.24
CA ALA A 91 13.93 -7.67 8.80
C ALA A 91 14.07 -6.33 8.05
N SER A 92 13.56 -5.23 8.62
CA SER A 92 13.75 -3.89 8.06
C SER A 92 15.19 -3.39 8.14
N ASN A 93 16.03 -3.98 9.00
CA ASN A 93 17.39 -3.53 9.33
C ASN A 93 17.47 -2.05 9.78
N TYR A 94 16.36 -1.47 10.21
CA TYR A 94 16.30 -0.08 10.66
C TYR A 94 16.89 0.10 12.06
N PHE A 95 16.86 -0.96 12.89
CA PHE A 95 17.48 -1.02 14.22
C PHE A 95 18.62 -2.04 14.21
N ASP A 96 19.66 -1.80 15.01
CA ASP A 96 20.84 -2.67 15.06
C ASP A 96 20.52 -3.98 15.80
N GLU A 97 19.63 -3.92 16.79
CA GLU A 97 19.16 -5.07 17.53
C GLU A 97 17.68 -4.91 17.90
N VAL A 98 16.92 -6.00 17.72
CA VAL A 98 15.51 -6.09 18.12
C VAL A 98 15.39 -7.29 19.05
N LEU A 99 14.97 -7.03 20.28
CA LEU A 99 14.72 -8.03 21.31
C LEU A 99 13.21 -8.23 21.45
N ILE A 100 12.79 -9.43 21.84
CA ILE A 100 11.40 -9.72 22.19
C ILE A 100 11.31 -10.17 23.64
N CYS A 101 10.27 -9.72 24.34
CA CYS A 101 9.92 -10.20 25.66
C CYS A 101 8.71 -11.13 25.56
N ASP A 102 8.94 -12.43 25.79
CA ASP A 102 7.88 -13.46 25.81
C ASP A 102 7.01 -13.41 27.08
N SER A 103 7.39 -12.59 28.07
CA SER A 103 6.58 -12.42 29.27
C SER A 103 5.42 -11.48 28.97
N ALA A 104 4.23 -12.05 28.77
CA ALA A 104 2.98 -11.29 28.77
C ALA A 104 2.84 -10.57 30.12
N LEU A 105 3.14 -9.27 30.14
CA LEU A 105 3.11 -8.45 31.37
C LEU A 105 1.71 -8.43 32.01
N ARG A 106 0.66 -8.76 31.24
CA ARG A 106 -0.75 -8.65 31.62
C ARG A 106 -1.53 -9.96 31.75
N ALA A 107 -0.89 -11.12 31.64
CA ALA A 107 -1.57 -12.43 31.74
C ALA A 107 -2.26 -12.70 33.11
N GLY A 108 -2.11 -11.79 34.09
CA GLY A 108 -2.71 -11.90 35.43
C GLY A 108 -3.53 -10.68 35.89
N ASP A 109 -3.78 -9.70 35.02
CA ASP A 109 -4.46 -8.46 35.41
C ASP A 109 -5.96 -8.70 35.68
N THR A 110 -6.35 -8.71 36.95
CA THR A 110 -7.76 -8.84 37.39
C THR A 110 -8.59 -7.55 37.27
N ILE A 111 -7.96 -6.39 37.01
CA ILE A 111 -8.62 -5.09 36.93
C ILE A 111 -8.21 -4.44 35.61
N SER A 112 -9.19 -3.89 34.87
CA SER A 112 -8.96 -3.11 33.65
C SER A 112 -8.15 -1.85 33.98
N ARG A 113 -6.82 -1.97 33.94
CA ARG A 113 -5.91 -0.84 34.04
C ARG A 113 -5.91 -0.10 32.69
N LYS A 114 -5.61 1.20 32.72
CA LYS A 114 -5.34 1.99 31.51
C LYS A 114 -4.32 1.22 30.66
N SER A 115 -4.61 1.04 29.37
CA SER A 115 -3.95 0.10 28.45
C SER A 115 -2.46 0.35 28.17
N THR A 116 -1.77 1.23 28.89
CA THR A 116 -0.37 1.64 28.67
C THR A 116 0.56 1.16 29.78
N LEU A 117 1.87 1.03 29.48
CA LEU A 117 2.88 0.74 30.49
C LEU A 117 3.02 1.90 31.48
N SER A 118 3.33 1.58 32.73
CA SER A 118 3.73 2.56 33.75
C SER A 118 5.19 2.95 33.61
N ARG A 119 5.56 4.08 34.23
CA ARG A 119 6.93 4.59 34.24
C ARG A 119 7.91 3.57 34.83
N GLU A 120 7.52 2.92 35.92
CA GLU A 120 8.35 1.93 36.60
C GLU A 120 8.63 0.73 35.70
N GLU A 121 7.62 0.24 34.98
CA GLU A 121 7.75 -0.86 34.02
C GLU A 121 8.65 -0.47 32.83
N VAL A 122 8.46 0.71 32.24
CA VAL A 122 9.32 1.20 31.15
C VAL A 122 10.77 1.29 31.62
N LYS A 123 11.02 1.85 32.80
CA LYS A 123 12.36 1.96 33.36
C LYS A 123 12.98 0.59 33.61
N GLU A 124 12.25 -0.33 34.24
CA GLU A 124 12.74 -1.68 34.52
C GLU A 124 13.07 -2.44 33.24
N LEU A 125 12.20 -2.40 32.22
CA LEU A 125 12.42 -3.06 30.95
C LEU A 125 13.62 -2.46 30.19
N THR A 126 13.74 -1.13 30.16
CA THR A 126 14.87 -0.48 29.50
C THR A 126 16.20 -0.78 30.19
N GLU A 127 16.24 -0.79 31.53
CA GLU A 127 17.45 -1.12 32.31
C GLU A 127 17.82 -2.61 32.20
N ASN A 128 16.84 -3.52 32.29
CA ASN A 128 17.07 -4.97 32.29
C ASN A 128 17.55 -5.48 30.92
N PHE A 129 16.97 -4.98 29.83
CA PHE A 129 17.32 -5.38 28.47
C PHE A 129 18.37 -4.48 27.82
N GLY A 130 18.68 -3.32 28.43
CA GLY A 130 19.64 -2.35 27.91
C GLY A 130 19.20 -1.71 26.58
N VAL A 131 17.90 -1.54 26.39
CA VAL A 131 17.32 -1.03 25.13
C VAL A 131 17.02 0.46 25.20
N ASP A 132 16.99 1.10 24.03
CA ASP A 132 16.72 2.53 23.90
C ASP A 132 15.23 2.82 23.68
N VAL A 133 14.52 1.86 23.08
CA VAL A 133 13.13 1.98 22.65
C VAL A 133 12.35 0.74 23.05
N ILE A 134 11.12 0.92 23.54
CA ILE A 134 10.15 -0.14 23.72
C ILE A 134 9.00 0.07 22.74
N LEU A 135 8.67 -0.98 21.99
CA LEU A 135 7.51 -1.09 21.13
C LEU A 135 6.50 -2.03 21.79
N SER A 136 5.41 -1.47 22.32
CA SER A 136 4.39 -2.23 23.05
C SER A 136 3.17 -2.48 22.19
N LEU A 137 2.81 -3.74 21.97
CA LEU A 137 1.51 -4.11 21.41
C LEU A 137 0.44 -3.98 22.49
N GLU A 138 -0.29 -2.87 22.50
CA GLU A 138 -1.25 -2.51 23.56
C GLU A 138 -2.63 -3.14 23.36
N ASN A 139 -3.04 -3.33 22.10
CA ASN A 139 -4.31 -3.96 21.76
C ASN A 139 -4.21 -4.65 20.40
N LEU A 140 -4.93 -5.75 20.25
CA LEU A 140 -5.04 -6.51 19.01
C LEU A 140 -6.45 -7.07 18.87
N LEU A 141 -7.12 -6.70 17.78
CA LEU A 141 -8.39 -7.28 17.36
C LEU A 141 -8.26 -7.75 15.91
N ILE A 142 -8.44 -9.04 15.68
CA ILE A 142 -8.45 -9.62 14.34
C ILE A 142 -9.86 -10.15 14.08
N LYS A 143 -10.49 -9.64 13.02
CA LYS A 143 -11.83 -10.02 12.58
C LYS A 143 -11.74 -10.65 11.21
N SER A 144 -12.31 -11.83 11.02
CA SER A 144 -12.58 -12.38 9.69
C SER A 144 -14.07 -12.41 9.38
N VAL A 145 -14.39 -12.21 8.10
CA VAL A 145 -15.71 -12.37 7.53
C VAL A 145 -15.57 -13.32 6.36
N ASN A 146 -16.17 -14.50 6.47
CA ASN A 146 -16.22 -15.48 5.39
C ASN A 146 -17.58 -15.38 4.71
N ILE A 147 -17.59 -15.18 3.39
CA ILE A 147 -18.81 -15.06 2.58
C ILE A 147 -18.77 -16.07 1.45
N ILE A 148 -19.86 -16.80 1.25
CA ILE A 148 -20.07 -17.61 0.05
C ILE A 148 -21.22 -17.03 -0.74
N THR A 149 -20.93 -16.62 -1.97
CA THR A 149 -21.90 -16.03 -2.90
C THR A 149 -22.07 -16.95 -4.09
N PHE A 150 -23.31 -17.14 -4.54
CA PHE A 150 -23.58 -17.76 -5.83
C PHE A 150 -23.64 -16.67 -6.91
N ILE A 151 -22.94 -16.88 -8.05
CA ILE A 151 -22.92 -15.96 -9.19
C ILE A 151 -23.77 -16.59 -10.32
N PRO A 152 -25.06 -16.21 -10.46
CA PRO A 152 -25.98 -16.87 -11.38
C PRO A 152 -25.54 -16.77 -12.85
N GLU A 153 -24.94 -15.65 -13.25
CA GLU A 153 -24.55 -15.38 -14.63
C GLU A 153 -23.46 -16.32 -15.13
N GLN A 154 -22.61 -16.80 -14.22
CA GLN A 154 -21.48 -17.68 -14.51
C GLN A 154 -21.73 -19.11 -14.04
N TYR A 155 -22.81 -19.35 -13.29
CA TYR A 155 -23.13 -20.64 -12.66
C TYR A 155 -21.97 -21.18 -11.80
N ILE A 156 -21.32 -20.29 -11.05
CA ILE A 156 -20.22 -20.62 -10.14
C ILE A 156 -20.48 -20.06 -8.75
N PHE A 157 -19.81 -20.64 -7.76
CA PHE A 157 -19.72 -20.13 -6.40
C PHE A 157 -18.43 -19.34 -6.23
N ARG A 158 -18.49 -18.29 -5.43
CA ARG A 158 -17.36 -17.48 -4.99
C ARG A 158 -17.31 -17.51 -3.47
N GLY A 159 -16.22 -18.02 -2.90
CA GLY A 159 -15.93 -17.92 -1.48
C GLY A 159 -14.92 -16.81 -1.25
N THR A 160 -15.19 -15.90 -0.33
CA THR A 160 -14.24 -14.87 0.13
C THR A 160 -13.98 -15.03 1.62
N LEU A 161 -12.75 -14.73 2.01
CA LEU A 161 -12.37 -14.55 3.39
C LEU A 161 -11.73 -13.17 3.50
N ASP A 162 -12.41 -12.26 4.15
CA ASP A 162 -11.93 -10.90 4.40
C ASP A 162 -11.46 -10.82 5.85
N VAL A 163 -10.19 -10.55 6.07
CA VAL A 163 -9.60 -10.37 7.40
C VAL A 163 -9.25 -8.90 7.60
N THR A 164 -9.67 -8.32 8.71
CA THR A 164 -9.29 -6.98 9.14
C THR A 164 -8.58 -7.07 10.48
N VAL A 165 -7.39 -6.49 10.54
CA VAL A 165 -6.57 -6.37 11.74
C VAL A 165 -6.68 -4.95 12.25
N TYR A 166 -6.99 -4.81 13.54
CA TYR A 166 -6.93 -3.56 14.29
C TYR A 166 -5.88 -3.75 15.38
N SER A 167 -4.76 -3.05 15.26
CA SER A 167 -3.67 -3.11 16.24
C SER A 167 -3.39 -1.72 16.79
N ILE A 168 -3.10 -1.66 18.08
CA ILE A 168 -2.65 -0.45 18.76
C ILE A 168 -1.26 -0.72 19.28
N VAL A 169 -0.30 0.07 18.81
CA VAL A 169 1.11 -0.06 19.20
C VAL A 169 1.60 1.27 19.78
N SER A 170 2.21 1.24 20.96
CA SER A 170 2.78 2.41 21.61
C SER A 170 4.30 2.33 21.64
N ILE A 171 4.94 3.49 21.49
CA ILE A 171 6.39 3.62 21.51
C ILE A 171 6.81 4.39 22.75
N TYR A 172 7.71 3.81 23.53
CA TYR A 172 8.28 4.40 24.74
C TYR A 172 9.78 4.57 24.58
N PHE A 173 10.31 5.66 25.12
CA PHE A 173 11.74 5.88 25.27
C PHE A 173 12.10 5.80 26.75
N SER A 174 13.36 5.43 27.07
CA SER A 174 13.83 5.12 28.43
C SER A 174 13.66 6.22 29.49
N HIS A 175 13.27 7.44 29.10
CA HIS A 175 13.15 8.61 29.99
C HIS A 175 11.78 9.29 29.96
N HIS A 176 10.79 8.72 29.29
CA HIS A 176 9.44 9.28 29.19
C HIS A 176 8.43 8.51 30.05
N ASP A 177 7.58 9.26 30.76
CA ASP A 177 6.54 8.71 31.64
C ASP A 177 5.29 8.26 30.87
N GLU A 178 5.15 8.69 29.61
CA GLU A 178 4.04 8.40 28.70
C GLU A 178 4.59 7.93 27.35
N PRO A 179 3.81 7.17 26.55
CA PRO A 179 4.23 6.81 25.22
C PRO A 179 4.47 8.07 24.38
N VAL A 180 5.62 8.12 23.70
CA VAL A 180 6.00 9.21 22.80
C VAL A 180 4.99 9.32 21.67
N THR A 181 4.49 8.18 21.21
CA THR A 181 3.42 8.10 20.24
C THR A 181 2.69 6.77 20.34
N THR A 182 1.42 6.77 19.94
CA THR A 182 0.58 5.57 19.82
C THR A 182 0.04 5.51 18.40
N ILE A 183 0.28 4.39 17.74
CA ILE A 183 -0.14 4.10 16.37
C ILE A 183 -1.37 3.21 16.42
N HIS A 184 -2.41 3.64 15.73
CA HIS A 184 -3.58 2.82 15.43
C HIS A 184 -3.44 2.27 14.00
N ALA A 185 -2.94 1.04 13.88
CA ALA A 185 -2.72 0.40 12.60
C ALA A 185 -3.93 -0.49 12.26
N VAL A 186 -4.66 -0.09 11.22
CA VAL A 186 -5.76 -0.85 10.65
C VAL A 186 -5.38 -1.26 9.24
N ASP A 187 -5.51 -2.55 8.95
CA ASP A 187 -5.26 -3.09 7.62
C ASP A 187 -6.14 -4.31 7.35
N SER A 188 -6.33 -4.64 6.09
CA SER A 188 -7.13 -5.78 5.67
C SER A 188 -6.49 -6.57 4.54
N ILE A 189 -6.61 -7.89 4.62
CA ILE A 189 -6.20 -8.83 3.58
C ILE A 189 -7.40 -9.71 3.25
N PHE A 190 -7.52 -10.13 1.99
CA PHE A 190 -8.58 -11.02 1.57
C PHE A 190 -8.07 -12.13 0.66
N TRP A 191 -8.76 -13.25 0.71
CA TRP A 191 -8.57 -14.37 -0.19
C TRP A 191 -9.89 -14.67 -0.88
N GLU A 192 -9.82 -15.03 -2.16
CA GLU A 192 -10.99 -15.45 -2.91
C GLU A 192 -10.75 -16.75 -3.67
N LYS A 193 -11.81 -17.54 -3.79
CA LYS A 193 -11.81 -18.79 -4.52
C LYS A 193 -13.11 -18.96 -5.29
N TYR A 194 -12.98 -19.42 -6.52
CA TYR A 194 -14.10 -19.76 -7.38
C TYR A 194 -14.21 -21.27 -7.54
N GLY A 195 -15.43 -21.78 -7.66
CA GLY A 195 -15.66 -23.20 -7.83
C GLY A 195 -17.07 -23.53 -8.30
N ASN A 196 -17.24 -24.70 -8.90
CA ASN A 196 -18.51 -25.12 -9.51
C ASN A 196 -19.48 -25.75 -8.50
N ILE A 197 -19.03 -26.01 -7.27
CA ILE A 197 -19.83 -26.53 -6.15
C ILE A 197 -19.56 -25.73 -4.89
N GLN A 198 -20.57 -25.57 -4.02
CA GLN A 198 -20.47 -24.75 -2.82
C GLN A 198 -19.37 -25.22 -1.86
N GLU A 199 -19.21 -26.54 -1.67
CA GLU A 199 -18.20 -27.10 -0.76
C GLU A 199 -16.77 -26.83 -1.23
N SER A 200 -16.56 -26.64 -2.54
CA SER A 200 -15.23 -26.38 -3.09
C SER A 200 -14.69 -24.99 -2.73
N VAL A 201 -15.58 -24.04 -2.46
CA VAL A 201 -15.26 -22.66 -2.06
C VAL A 201 -15.48 -22.40 -0.58
N ALA A 202 -16.18 -23.30 0.13
CA ALA A 202 -16.22 -23.33 1.58
C ALA A 202 -14.83 -23.71 2.12
N SER A 203 -13.93 -22.73 2.21
CA SER A 203 -12.54 -22.89 2.63
C SER A 203 -12.43 -23.26 4.12
N ALA A 204 -12.77 -24.51 4.45
CA ALA A 204 -12.21 -25.23 5.60
C ALA A 204 -10.78 -25.74 5.30
N THR A 205 -10.28 -25.55 4.08
CA THR A 205 -8.98 -26.07 3.65
C THR A 205 -7.86 -25.07 3.92
N LEU A 206 -7.09 -25.39 4.97
CA LEU A 206 -5.85 -24.79 5.51
C LEU A 206 -5.95 -23.77 6.65
N ALA A 207 -6.77 -24.09 7.66
CA ALA A 207 -6.83 -23.36 8.94
C ALA A 207 -5.44 -23.00 9.50
N LYS A 208 -4.45 -23.91 9.48
CA LYS A 208 -3.11 -23.63 10.04
C LYS A 208 -2.26 -22.69 9.17
N GLN A 209 -2.20 -22.89 7.86
CA GLN A 209 -1.39 -22.04 6.98
C GLN A 209 -1.99 -20.64 6.88
N LEU A 210 -3.31 -20.56 6.74
CA LEU A 210 -4.04 -19.29 6.72
C LEU A 210 -3.87 -18.52 8.03
N MET A 211 -3.90 -19.21 9.18
CA MET A 211 -3.64 -18.57 10.47
C MET A 211 -2.20 -18.00 10.50
N LYS A 212 -1.19 -18.76 10.04
CA LYS A 212 0.18 -18.23 9.94
C LYS A 212 0.25 -16.97 9.06
N GLU A 213 -0.41 -16.97 7.91
CA GLU A 213 -0.49 -15.79 7.02
C GLU A 213 -1.21 -14.61 7.69
N ILE A 214 -2.26 -14.87 8.48
CA ILE A 214 -2.97 -13.82 9.25
C ILE A 214 -2.06 -13.23 10.34
N ILE A 215 -1.25 -14.04 11.02
CA ILE A 215 -0.30 -13.56 12.04
C ILE A 215 0.85 -12.76 11.44
N ASP A 216 1.42 -13.26 10.34
CA ASP A 216 2.44 -12.55 9.56
C ASP A 216 1.89 -11.19 9.13
N PHE A 217 0.69 -11.18 8.52
CA PHE A 217 0.00 -9.94 8.13
C PHE A 217 -0.26 -8.99 9.31
N ALA A 218 -0.74 -9.52 10.44
CA ALA A 218 -1.03 -8.71 11.62
C ALA A 218 0.22 -8.07 12.24
N GLY A 219 1.34 -8.82 12.30
CA GLY A 219 2.62 -8.30 12.76
C GLY A 219 3.24 -7.28 11.80
N ASN A 220 3.00 -7.42 10.50
CA ASN A 220 3.48 -6.47 9.50
C ASN A 220 2.64 -5.17 9.43
N ALA A 221 1.36 -5.19 9.82
CA ALA A 221 0.45 -4.04 9.65
C ALA A 221 0.98 -2.72 10.27
N PRO A 222 1.62 -2.71 11.46
CA PRO A 222 2.19 -1.49 12.04
C PRO A 222 3.50 -1.01 11.39
N ILE A 223 4.22 -1.87 10.66
CA ILE A 223 5.60 -1.63 10.21
C ILE A 223 5.70 -0.41 9.30
N LYS A 224 4.71 -0.19 8.43
CA LYS A 224 4.67 0.97 7.51
C LYS A 224 4.65 2.33 8.22
N TYR A 225 4.29 2.36 9.51
CA TYR A 225 4.31 3.56 10.33
C TYR A 225 5.64 3.73 11.08
N LEU A 226 6.36 2.63 11.33
CA LEU A 226 7.57 2.58 12.15
C LEU A 226 8.84 2.81 11.34
N VAL A 227 8.91 2.26 10.13
CA VAL A 227 10.11 2.33 9.30
C VAL A 227 9.80 2.79 7.86
N PRO A 228 10.74 3.48 7.19
CA PRO A 228 10.62 3.77 5.77
C PRO A 228 10.33 2.49 4.98
N ASN A 229 9.40 2.55 4.04
CA ASN A 229 8.98 1.36 3.28
C ASN A 229 8.90 1.64 1.78
N TRP A 230 9.02 0.57 1.01
CA TRP A 230 8.84 0.60 -0.44
C TRP A 230 7.37 0.68 -0.79
N LYS A 231 7.03 1.63 -1.65
CA LYS A 231 5.70 1.79 -2.24
C LYS A 231 5.78 1.55 -3.73
N THR A 232 5.00 0.60 -4.21
CA THR A 232 4.77 0.39 -5.64
C THR A 232 3.72 1.39 -6.13
N ALA A 233 4.03 2.10 -7.19
CA ALA A 233 3.11 3.02 -7.83
C ALA A 233 3.00 2.76 -9.33
N ASN A 234 1.77 2.81 -9.83
CA ASN A 234 1.51 2.63 -11.25
C ASN A 234 1.80 3.94 -11.99
N ARG A 235 2.54 3.81 -13.08
CA ARG A 235 2.90 4.89 -13.99
C ARG A 235 2.48 4.52 -15.39
N TYR A 236 2.41 5.52 -16.24
CA TYR A 236 2.11 5.30 -17.62
C TYR A 236 2.90 6.27 -18.50
N ILE A 237 3.27 5.78 -19.68
CA ILE A 237 3.89 6.59 -20.72
C ILE A 237 3.03 6.54 -21.97
N TYR A 238 3.00 7.63 -22.72
CA TYR A 238 2.40 7.65 -24.05
C TYR A 238 3.33 7.00 -25.06
N THR A 239 2.77 6.22 -25.98
CA THR A 239 3.52 5.40 -26.94
C THR A 239 3.36 5.86 -28.39
N SER A 240 2.48 6.83 -28.63
CA SER A 240 2.03 7.23 -29.97
C SER A 240 2.09 8.75 -30.17
N GLY A 241 2.09 9.19 -31.44
CA GLY A 241 2.00 10.61 -31.80
C GLY A 241 3.09 11.10 -32.77
N SER A 242 4.25 10.45 -32.81
CA SER A 242 5.33 10.69 -33.79
C SER A 242 6.18 9.44 -34.01
N THR A 243 7.15 9.52 -34.93
CA THR A 243 8.25 8.54 -35.04
C THR A 243 9.06 8.49 -33.76
N ASP A 244 9.47 9.64 -33.24
CA ASP A 244 10.31 9.74 -32.04
C ASP A 244 9.64 9.09 -30.82
N MET A 245 8.34 9.27 -30.64
CA MET A 245 7.58 8.60 -29.57
C MET A 245 7.59 7.07 -29.71
N ARG A 246 7.54 6.55 -30.94
CA ARG A 246 7.60 5.10 -31.20
C ARG A 246 9.01 4.56 -30.99
N ASP A 247 10.03 5.29 -31.42
CA ASP A 247 11.43 4.93 -31.23
C ASP A 247 11.79 4.95 -29.73
N ALA A 248 11.29 5.92 -28.97
CA ALA A 248 11.42 5.97 -27.53
C ALA A 248 10.84 4.72 -26.84
N VAL A 249 9.70 4.20 -27.33
CA VAL A 249 9.10 2.97 -26.78
C VAL A 249 9.97 1.75 -27.04
N VAL A 250 10.65 1.68 -28.19
CA VAL A 250 11.64 0.63 -28.48
C VAL A 250 12.81 0.73 -27.50
N CYS A 251 13.32 1.93 -27.24
CA CYS A 251 14.35 2.17 -26.23
C CYS A 251 13.91 1.73 -24.83
N VAL A 252 12.70 2.11 -24.38
CA VAL A 252 12.14 1.68 -23.09
C VAL A 252 12.04 0.16 -23.00
N ARG A 253 11.61 -0.52 -24.07
CA ARG A 253 11.56 -2.01 -24.11
C ARG A 253 12.93 -2.66 -23.96
N ASN A 254 13.98 -1.99 -24.40
CA ASN A 254 15.37 -2.43 -24.29
C ASN A 254 16.06 -1.88 -23.02
N ASN A 255 15.31 -1.34 -22.06
CA ASN A 255 15.80 -0.71 -20.84
C ASN A 255 16.76 0.48 -21.06
N GLN A 256 16.65 1.15 -22.22
CA GLN A 256 17.48 2.30 -22.61
C GLN A 256 16.75 3.62 -22.35
N TRP A 257 16.45 3.89 -21.07
CA TRP A 257 15.64 5.05 -20.67
C TRP A 257 16.26 6.41 -21.03
N ASP A 258 17.58 6.54 -20.92
CA ASP A 258 18.28 7.79 -21.28
C ASP A 258 18.12 8.13 -22.76
N LYS A 259 18.16 7.11 -23.63
CA LYS A 259 17.92 7.29 -25.07
C LYS A 259 16.46 7.64 -25.35
N ALA A 260 15.52 7.01 -24.64
CA ALA A 260 14.10 7.33 -24.76
C ALA A 260 13.82 8.79 -24.38
N TYR A 261 14.49 9.29 -23.34
CA TYR A 261 14.40 10.68 -22.89
C TYR A 261 14.83 11.68 -23.96
N GLU A 262 15.89 11.40 -24.72
CA GLU A 262 16.30 12.28 -25.82
C GLU A 262 15.25 12.36 -26.95
N PHE A 263 14.60 11.25 -27.28
CA PHE A 263 13.46 11.26 -28.21
C PHE A 263 12.25 12.05 -27.66
N TRP A 264 11.96 11.95 -26.36
CA TRP A 264 10.88 12.73 -25.75
C TRP A 264 11.20 14.22 -25.73
N LYS A 265 12.44 14.63 -25.46
CA LYS A 265 12.85 16.03 -25.61
C LYS A 265 12.60 16.56 -27.02
N GLN A 266 12.97 15.80 -28.05
CA GLN A 266 12.72 16.20 -29.44
C GLN A 266 11.22 16.31 -29.71
N ALA A 267 10.43 15.33 -29.28
CA ALA A 267 8.98 15.36 -29.42
C ALA A 267 8.31 16.55 -28.69
N SER A 268 8.87 17.02 -27.57
CA SER A 268 8.37 18.19 -26.84
C SER A 268 8.51 19.51 -27.59
N GLN A 269 9.39 19.57 -28.60
CA GLN A 269 9.58 20.76 -29.45
C GLN A 269 8.58 20.81 -30.62
N SER A 270 7.70 19.82 -30.75
CA SER A 270 6.71 19.78 -31.83
C SER A 270 5.72 20.92 -31.77
N LYS A 271 5.21 21.37 -32.93
CA LYS A 271 4.10 22.34 -33.01
C LYS A 271 2.75 21.77 -32.53
N LYS A 272 2.64 20.45 -32.38
CA LYS A 272 1.39 19.78 -31.98
C LYS A 272 1.28 19.72 -30.45
N LYS A 273 0.41 20.53 -29.85
CA LYS A 273 0.17 20.55 -28.38
C LYS A 273 -0.03 19.17 -27.75
N LYS A 274 -0.79 18.28 -28.43
CA LYS A 274 -1.00 16.89 -27.98
C LYS A 274 0.32 16.12 -27.83
N LEU A 275 1.24 16.29 -28.79
CA LEU A 275 2.54 15.62 -28.75
C LEU A 275 3.46 16.23 -27.69
N GLN A 276 3.43 17.56 -27.54
CA GLN A 276 4.17 18.24 -26.46
C GLN A 276 3.75 17.74 -25.09
N MET A 277 2.44 17.58 -24.87
CA MET A 277 1.88 17.06 -23.63
C MET A 277 2.34 15.63 -23.35
N TYR A 278 2.28 14.75 -24.37
CA TYR A 278 2.72 13.37 -24.25
C TYR A 278 4.20 13.25 -23.92
N ALA A 279 5.03 14.02 -24.63
CA ALA A 279 6.46 14.09 -24.40
C ALA A 279 6.80 14.63 -23.00
N ALA A 280 6.12 15.68 -22.56
CA ALA A 280 6.31 16.27 -21.24
C ALA A 280 5.97 15.27 -20.12
N LEU A 281 4.87 14.51 -20.24
CA LEU A 281 4.54 13.50 -19.25
C LEU A 281 5.59 12.39 -19.20
N ASN A 282 5.97 11.82 -20.35
CA ASN A 282 6.98 10.76 -20.38
C ASN A 282 8.32 11.23 -19.80
N THR A 283 8.67 12.49 -20.08
CA THR A 283 9.86 13.14 -19.54
C THR A 283 9.79 13.28 -18.02
N ALA A 284 8.63 13.67 -17.49
CA ALA A 284 8.41 13.73 -16.04
C ALA A 284 8.63 12.36 -15.38
N VAL A 285 8.10 11.29 -15.97
CA VAL A 285 8.26 9.92 -15.48
C VAL A 285 9.73 9.49 -15.49
N TYR A 286 10.48 9.83 -16.54
CA TYR A 286 11.93 9.61 -16.56
C TYR A 286 12.67 10.35 -15.45
N CYS A 287 12.36 11.63 -15.24
CA CYS A 287 12.96 12.40 -14.15
C CYS A 287 12.64 11.78 -12.78
N GLU A 288 11.40 11.30 -12.58
CA GLU A 288 11.00 10.59 -11.35
C GLU A 288 11.81 9.32 -11.12
N MET A 289 12.02 8.50 -12.15
CA MET A 289 12.80 7.26 -12.08
C MET A 289 14.28 7.49 -11.78
N ASN A 290 14.78 8.71 -11.99
CA ASN A 290 16.15 9.12 -11.69
C ASN A 290 16.25 9.96 -10.39
N ASP A 291 15.22 9.92 -9.53
CA ASP A 291 15.10 10.68 -8.28
C ASP A 291 15.21 12.22 -8.44
N LYS A 292 15.00 12.73 -9.65
CA LYS A 292 14.96 14.17 -9.96
C LYS A 292 13.54 14.71 -9.78
N ILE A 293 13.01 14.61 -8.55
CA ILE A 293 11.60 14.87 -8.26
C ILE A 293 11.16 16.30 -8.64
N LYS A 294 12.00 17.31 -8.38
CA LYS A 294 11.72 18.70 -8.76
C LYS A 294 11.58 18.91 -10.27
N GLU A 295 12.46 18.26 -11.04
CA GLU A 295 12.38 18.28 -12.50
C GLU A 295 11.13 17.53 -12.98
N ALA A 296 10.81 16.39 -12.36
CA ALA A 296 9.60 15.63 -12.67
C ALA A 296 8.33 16.47 -12.48
N ILE A 297 8.22 17.22 -11.37
CA ILE A 297 7.10 18.13 -11.10
C ILE A 297 7.01 19.24 -12.15
N THR A 298 8.15 19.79 -12.55
CA THR A 298 8.20 20.83 -13.58
C THR A 298 7.63 20.32 -14.90
N TRP A 299 8.09 19.15 -15.35
CA TRP A 299 7.60 18.52 -16.58
C TRP A 299 6.14 18.06 -16.49
N ALA A 300 5.73 17.49 -15.36
CA ALA A 300 4.35 17.10 -15.13
C ALA A 300 3.40 18.31 -15.13
N THR A 301 3.85 19.45 -14.61
CA THR A 301 3.09 20.72 -14.62
C THR A 301 2.92 21.25 -16.05
N ILE A 302 3.95 21.15 -16.89
CA ILE A 302 3.85 21.48 -18.32
C ILE A 302 2.81 20.59 -19.00
N ALA A 303 2.87 19.27 -18.78
CA ALA A 303 1.91 18.33 -19.32
C ALA A 303 0.47 18.63 -18.85
N HIS A 304 0.30 18.93 -17.55
CA HIS A 304 -0.99 19.28 -16.95
C HIS A 304 -1.62 20.51 -17.60
N ASN A 305 -0.84 21.58 -17.78
CA ASN A 305 -1.33 22.81 -18.40
C ASN A 305 -1.72 22.60 -19.87
N LEU A 306 -0.93 21.83 -20.63
CA LEU A 306 -1.25 21.48 -22.02
C LEU A 306 -2.52 20.63 -22.12
N ALA A 307 -2.73 19.71 -21.18
CA ALA A 307 -3.94 18.88 -21.12
C ALA A 307 -5.18 19.75 -20.85
N ARG A 308 -5.09 20.66 -19.88
CA ARG A 308 -6.16 21.60 -19.55
C ARG A 308 -6.59 22.44 -20.75
N GLU A 309 -5.61 23.04 -21.44
CA GLU A 309 -5.88 23.86 -22.63
C GLU A 309 -6.53 23.08 -23.76
N LYS A 310 -6.07 21.85 -23.99
CA LYS A 310 -6.56 20.98 -25.06
C LYS A 310 -8.00 20.52 -24.82
N GLU A 311 -8.32 20.18 -23.57
CA GLU A 311 -9.63 19.66 -23.18
C GLU A 311 -10.63 20.76 -22.80
N LYS A 312 -10.20 22.03 -22.79
CA LYS A 312 -11.04 23.21 -22.47
C LYS A 312 -11.73 23.08 -21.11
N ILE A 313 -11.02 22.58 -20.11
CA ILE A 313 -11.57 22.39 -18.76
C ILE A 313 -11.68 23.75 -18.08
N GLU A 314 -12.90 24.13 -17.71
CA GLU A 314 -13.18 25.26 -16.84
C GLU A 314 -13.13 24.82 -15.37
N LEU A 315 -12.47 25.61 -14.53
CA LEU A 315 -12.33 25.36 -13.09
C LEU A 315 -13.60 25.81 -12.36
N ASN A 316 -14.68 25.04 -12.49
CA ASN A 316 -15.91 25.20 -11.72
C ASN A 316 -16.17 23.94 -10.88
N ALA A 317 -16.72 24.13 -9.67
CA ALA A 317 -16.82 23.08 -8.65
C ALA A 317 -17.62 21.83 -9.08
N GLU A 318 -18.42 21.93 -10.15
CA GLU A 318 -19.22 20.83 -10.71
C GLU A 318 -18.51 20.02 -11.82
N SER A 319 -17.35 20.48 -12.35
CA SER A 319 -16.69 19.82 -13.49
C SER A 319 -15.78 18.63 -13.14
N LEU A 320 -15.53 18.39 -11.84
CA LEU A 320 -14.66 17.31 -11.36
C LEU A 320 -15.24 15.89 -11.53
N PHE A 321 -16.54 15.73 -11.75
CA PHE A 321 -17.20 14.41 -11.77
C PHE A 321 -17.36 13.78 -13.17
N VAL A 322 -17.08 14.50 -14.26
CA VAL A 322 -17.49 14.06 -15.62
C VAL A 322 -16.37 13.39 -16.44
N HIS A 323 -15.10 13.40 -16.00
CA HIS A 323 -14.01 12.92 -16.85
C HIS A 323 -13.06 11.90 -16.18
N LYS A 324 -13.58 10.73 -15.79
CA LYS A 324 -12.76 9.58 -15.35
C LYS A 324 -11.76 9.04 -16.41
N ILE A 325 -11.79 9.54 -17.65
CA ILE A 325 -10.94 9.07 -18.78
C ILE A 325 -10.30 10.25 -19.55
N SER A 326 -9.94 11.33 -18.85
CA SER A 326 -9.30 12.52 -19.44
C SER A 326 -7.79 12.49 -19.24
N ASP A 327 -7.01 12.98 -20.22
CA ASP A 327 -5.55 13.12 -20.08
C ASP A 327 -5.25 14.07 -18.90
N TYR A 328 -6.03 15.15 -18.74
CA TYR A 328 -5.90 16.10 -17.64
C TYR A 328 -6.11 15.44 -16.27
N TYR A 329 -7.13 14.61 -16.12
CA TYR A 329 -7.40 13.93 -14.85
C TYR A 329 -6.23 13.02 -14.43
N TYR A 330 -5.76 12.16 -15.34
CA TYR A 330 -4.64 11.26 -15.02
C TYR A 330 -3.34 12.02 -14.70
N ILE A 331 -3.05 13.10 -15.44
CA ILE A 331 -1.87 13.92 -15.18
C ILE A 331 -2.01 14.68 -13.84
N THR A 332 -3.23 15.09 -13.48
CA THR A 332 -3.51 15.73 -12.17
C THR A 332 -3.22 14.79 -11.01
N LEU A 333 -3.68 13.53 -11.11
CA LEU A 333 -3.38 12.50 -10.11
C LEU A 333 -1.87 12.27 -9.99
N TYR A 334 -1.18 12.12 -11.12
CA TYR A 334 0.26 11.92 -11.15
C TYR A 334 1.03 13.11 -10.54
N LEU A 335 0.64 14.34 -10.89
CA LEU A 335 1.26 15.55 -10.34
C LEU A 335 1.06 15.65 -8.82
N SER A 336 -0.13 15.30 -8.32
CA SER A 336 -0.43 15.25 -6.88
C SER A 336 0.46 14.25 -6.15
N GLU A 337 0.66 13.05 -6.73
CA GLU A 337 1.58 12.06 -6.17
C GLU A 337 3.04 12.56 -6.11
N LEU A 338 3.52 13.21 -7.19
CA LEU A 338 4.87 13.77 -7.20
C LEU A 338 5.05 14.87 -6.15
N GLN A 339 4.06 15.75 -5.99
CA GLN A 339 4.09 16.81 -4.98
C GLN A 339 4.09 16.25 -3.55
N MET A 340 3.31 15.19 -3.30
CA MET A 340 3.38 14.48 -2.02
C MET A 340 4.75 13.84 -1.80
N ARG A 341 5.34 13.24 -2.83
CA ARG A 341 6.69 12.66 -2.77
C ARG A 341 7.76 13.73 -2.49
N GLU A 342 7.66 14.91 -3.09
CA GLU A 342 8.58 16.02 -2.82
C GLU A 342 8.47 16.51 -1.37
N LYS A 343 7.25 16.70 -0.86
CA LYS A 343 7.02 17.11 0.54
C LYS A 343 7.62 16.12 1.54
N ASN A 344 7.51 14.83 1.24
CA ASN A 344 7.97 13.76 2.10
C ASN A 344 9.49 13.48 1.99
N LEU A 345 10.18 14.08 1.01
CA LEU A 345 11.58 13.78 0.73
C LEU A 345 12.52 14.19 1.86
N ALA A 346 12.25 15.33 2.52
CA ALA A 346 13.08 15.81 3.63
C ALA A 346 13.03 14.86 4.83
N GLU A 347 11.83 14.41 5.19
CA GLU A 347 11.61 13.45 6.27
C GLU A 347 12.21 12.09 5.95
N LEU A 348 12.01 11.60 4.71
CA LEU A 348 12.63 10.35 4.26
C LEU A 348 14.15 10.43 4.34
N ASN A 349 14.77 11.53 3.87
CA ASN A 349 16.22 11.68 3.93
C ASN A 349 16.73 11.64 5.37
N LEU A 350 16.03 12.30 6.31
CA LEU A 350 16.38 12.28 7.73
C LEU A 350 16.29 10.86 8.31
N GLN A 351 15.23 10.12 7.99
CA GLN A 351 15.09 8.72 8.43
C GLN A 351 16.16 7.81 7.82
N MET A 352 16.56 8.07 6.57
CA MET A 352 17.57 7.28 5.87
C MET A 352 19.01 7.63 6.25
N GLU A 353 19.27 8.75 6.94
CA GLU A 353 20.62 9.11 7.42
C GLU A 353 21.22 8.07 8.35
N ARG A 354 20.38 7.28 9.05
CA ARG A 354 20.86 6.27 9.97
C ARG A 354 21.60 5.09 9.33
N PHE A 355 21.48 4.94 8.00
CA PHE A 355 22.15 3.92 7.20
C PHE A 355 23.48 4.40 6.57
N LYS A 356 23.82 5.68 6.74
CA LYS A 356 25.12 6.25 6.32
C LYS A 356 26.11 6.12 7.46
#